data_AF-A0A660TJE0-F1
#
_entry.id   AF-A0A660TJE0-F1
#
_cell.length_a   1.000
_cell.length_b   1.000
_cell.length_c   1.000
_cell.angle_alpha   90.00
_cell.angle_beta   90.00
_cell.angle_gamma   90.00
#
_symmetry.space_group_name_H-M   'P 1'
#
loop_
_entity.id
_entity.type
_entity.pdbx_description
1 polymer ?
#
loop_
_entity_poly.entity_id
_entity_poly.type
_entity_poly.pdbx_seq_one_letter_code
_entity_poly.pdbx_strand_id
1 'polypeptide(L)'
;MTSRERVETSLNHKQPDSIPMDFDGTAVTGMHVSIVAELRKYYGLEKIPVKIHEPFQCLGYIEEDLQEILGVDVSPANGPNTFFGFENKDWKKWFTPWGQDVLVPGEFNVTTSTKGDTYLYPEGDLEAPASGRMPASGYFFDAIVRQPPLPADDADLKVEDNLEEFVPIEDSIVAAVKGKVEKEYARDRFVITNIGGTGLGDIALVPAPFMKHPKGIRDITEWYVSTALRPEFVSKIFERQIEIAIPNLEKLNGACGDKIGAIFICGTDFGTQDSTFCSPDTYKNLYHAHYKKLNDWIHTNTSWKTFKHSCGSIPTFIPLLIDSGFDIINPVQTSAKGMDP
;
A
#
# COMPACT_ATOMS: atom_id res chain seq x y z
N MET A 1 20.31 11.29 -18.12
CA MET A 1 19.49 10.06 -18.13
C MET A 1 18.03 10.49 -18.08
N THR A 2 17.12 9.71 -18.64
CA THR A 2 15.70 9.92 -18.38
C THR A 2 15.35 9.54 -16.93
N SER A 3 14.16 9.91 -16.44
CA SER A 3 13.71 9.52 -15.09
C SER A 3 13.75 8.00 -14.88
N ARG A 4 13.24 7.23 -15.86
CA ARG A 4 13.27 5.77 -15.86
C ARG A 4 14.71 5.23 -15.84
N GLU A 5 15.57 5.71 -16.73
CA GLU A 5 16.97 5.26 -16.80
C GLU A 5 17.72 5.53 -15.47
N ARG A 6 17.44 6.66 -14.81
CA ARG A 6 18.03 7.03 -13.52
C ARG A 6 17.66 6.05 -12.41
N VAL A 7 16.37 5.72 -12.31
CA VAL A 7 15.88 4.73 -11.34
C VAL A 7 16.44 3.35 -11.65
N GLU A 8 16.37 2.90 -12.91
CA GLU A 8 16.89 1.60 -13.32
C GLU A 8 18.40 1.47 -13.09
N THR A 9 19.18 2.52 -13.36
CA THR A 9 20.63 2.54 -13.09
C THR A 9 20.90 2.33 -11.60
N SER A 10 20.14 3.03 -10.74
CA SER A 10 20.26 2.91 -9.28
C SER A 10 19.86 1.53 -8.77
N LEU A 11 18.76 0.97 -9.26
CA LEU A 11 18.29 -0.39 -8.92
C LEU A 11 19.23 -1.49 -9.41
N ASN A 12 20.13 -1.19 -10.35
CA ASN A 12 21.20 -2.09 -10.78
C ASN A 12 22.52 -1.83 -10.04
N HIS A 13 22.49 -1.11 -8.92
CA HIS A 13 23.65 -0.76 -8.09
C HIS A 13 24.76 -0.04 -8.87
N LYS A 14 24.38 0.79 -9.84
CA LYS A 14 25.28 1.66 -10.60
C LYS A 14 25.01 3.12 -10.25
N GLN A 15 26.04 3.96 -10.36
CA GLN A 15 25.90 5.39 -10.10
C GLN A 15 25.06 6.07 -11.20
N PRO A 16 23.89 6.64 -10.87
CA PRO A 16 23.09 7.43 -11.82
C PRO A 16 23.64 8.86 -12.00
N ASP A 17 23.02 9.64 -12.88
CA ASP A 17 23.31 11.07 -13.07
C ASP A 17 22.85 11.95 -11.89
N SER A 18 21.83 11.53 -11.14
CA SER A 18 21.41 12.12 -9.85
C SER A 18 20.65 11.10 -9.00
N ILE A 19 20.41 11.43 -7.72
CA ILE A 19 19.59 10.60 -6.82
C ILE A 19 18.17 10.51 -7.41
N PRO A 20 17.60 9.31 -7.60
CA PRO A 20 16.22 9.18 -8.05
C PRO A 20 15.22 9.65 -6.99
N MET A 21 14.16 10.32 -7.41
CA MET A 21 13.15 10.87 -6.50
C MET A 21 11.81 10.14 -6.66
N ASP A 22 11.27 9.63 -5.56
CA ASP A 22 9.92 9.06 -5.50
C ASP A 22 9.07 9.87 -4.52
N PHE A 23 8.12 10.63 -5.07
CA PHE A 23 7.01 11.17 -4.32
C PHE A 23 5.74 10.78 -5.05
N ASP A 24 4.86 10.06 -4.36
CA ASP A 24 3.57 9.56 -4.87
C ASP A 24 3.64 8.32 -5.79
N GLY A 25 4.79 7.63 -5.90
CA GLY A 25 4.91 6.38 -6.66
C GLY A 25 4.10 5.21 -6.10
N THR A 26 3.83 5.22 -4.79
CA THR A 26 3.05 4.20 -4.07
C THR A 26 2.29 4.83 -2.90
N ALA A 27 1.41 4.06 -2.25
CA ALA A 27 0.74 4.48 -1.01
C ALA A 27 1.70 4.71 0.18
N VAL A 28 2.97 4.32 0.07
CA VAL A 28 3.99 4.46 1.13
C VAL A 28 5.10 5.45 0.76
N THR A 29 5.02 6.07 -0.42
CA THR A 29 5.92 7.13 -0.87
C THR A 29 5.18 8.44 -1.18
N GLY A 30 3.89 8.52 -0.83
CA GLY A 30 3.09 9.72 -1.03
C GLY A 30 3.33 10.79 0.03
N MET A 31 2.63 11.91 -0.15
CA MET A 31 2.77 13.09 0.69
C MET A 31 1.42 13.55 1.21
N HIS A 32 1.33 13.83 2.51
CA HIS A 32 0.11 14.35 3.11
C HIS A 32 -0.34 15.64 2.40
N VAL A 33 -1.65 15.76 2.16
CA VAL A 33 -2.29 16.82 1.37
C VAL A 33 -1.96 18.26 1.86
N SER A 34 -1.72 18.44 3.15
CA SER A 34 -1.30 19.74 3.72
C SER A 34 0.11 20.14 3.30
N ILE A 35 1.04 19.17 3.21
CA ILE A 35 2.43 19.42 2.82
C ILE A 35 2.49 19.70 1.31
N VAL A 36 1.70 19.00 0.51
CA VAL A 36 1.57 19.30 -0.92
C VAL A 36 1.16 20.76 -1.12
N ALA A 37 0.14 21.23 -0.39
CA ALA A 37 -0.32 22.62 -0.49
C ALA A 37 0.74 23.64 -0.06
N GLU A 38 1.48 23.37 1.01
CA GLU A 38 2.56 24.26 1.46
C GLU A 38 3.76 24.27 0.48
N LEU A 39 4.10 23.13 -0.15
CA LEU A 39 5.12 23.10 -1.20
C LEU A 39 4.69 23.92 -2.43
N ARG A 40 3.42 23.79 -2.87
CA ARG A 40 2.90 24.63 -3.96
C ARG A 40 3.06 26.11 -3.65
N LYS A 41 2.70 26.52 -2.43
CA LYS A 41 2.86 27.89 -1.95
C LYS A 41 4.32 28.32 -1.88
N TYR A 42 5.22 27.47 -1.39
CA TYR A 42 6.65 27.74 -1.30
C TYR A 42 7.28 28.01 -2.68
N TYR A 43 6.92 27.21 -3.68
CA TYR A 43 7.41 27.37 -5.06
C TYR A 43 6.62 28.40 -5.88
N GLY A 44 5.61 29.06 -5.30
CA GLY A 44 4.82 30.07 -6.00
C GLY A 44 3.88 29.51 -7.08
N LEU A 45 3.53 28.23 -7.01
CA LEU A 45 2.58 27.58 -7.91
C LEU A 45 1.13 28.02 -7.62
N GLU A 46 0.22 27.75 -8.57
CA GLU A 46 -1.19 28.05 -8.42
C GLU A 46 -1.78 27.38 -7.16
N LYS A 47 -2.52 28.16 -6.38
CA LYS A 47 -3.23 27.68 -5.19
C LYS A 47 -4.53 27.00 -5.61
N ILE A 48 -4.44 25.69 -5.78
CA ILE A 48 -5.58 24.81 -6.07
C ILE A 48 -5.89 23.92 -4.85
N PRO A 49 -7.16 23.56 -4.60
CA PRO A 49 -7.48 22.52 -3.64
C PRO A 49 -6.84 21.20 -4.06
N VAL A 50 -5.98 20.64 -3.19
CA VAL A 50 -5.30 19.38 -3.47
C VAL A 50 -6.30 18.22 -3.34
N LYS A 51 -6.22 17.26 -4.26
CA LYS A 51 -7.05 16.05 -4.27
C LYS A 51 -6.45 14.98 -3.36
N ILE A 52 -7.22 14.47 -2.41
CA ILE A 52 -6.86 13.31 -1.59
C ILE A 52 -7.19 12.04 -2.38
N HIS A 53 -6.17 11.31 -2.84
CA HIS A 53 -6.37 10.07 -3.61
C HIS A 53 -6.23 8.80 -2.74
N GLU A 54 -5.54 8.91 -1.63
CA GLU A 54 -5.37 7.85 -0.63
C GLU A 54 -5.93 8.38 0.69
N PRO A 55 -7.20 8.07 1.01
CA PRO A 55 -7.87 8.63 2.17
C PRO A 55 -7.29 8.18 3.51
N PHE A 56 -6.70 6.99 3.62
CA PHE A 56 -6.26 6.41 4.89
C PHE A 56 -5.23 7.30 5.56
N GLN A 57 -4.20 7.72 4.84
CA GLN A 57 -3.16 8.64 5.32
C GLN A 57 -3.37 10.08 4.86
N CYS A 58 -4.48 10.35 4.15
CA CYS A 58 -4.78 11.65 3.54
C CYS A 58 -3.68 12.14 2.58
N LEU A 59 -3.20 11.25 1.70
CA LEU A 59 -2.18 11.56 0.70
C LEU A 59 -2.80 12.36 -0.46
N GLY A 60 -2.12 13.45 -0.82
CA GLY A 60 -2.53 14.34 -1.90
C GLY A 60 -1.84 14.01 -3.21
N TYR A 61 -2.54 14.19 -4.34
CA TYR A 61 -1.90 14.15 -5.65
C TYR A 61 -0.84 15.25 -5.77
N ILE A 62 0.31 14.87 -6.30
CA ILE A 62 1.36 15.80 -6.71
C ILE A 62 1.17 16.06 -8.20
N GLU A 63 0.61 17.22 -8.54
CA GLU A 63 0.34 17.62 -9.92
C GLU A 63 1.65 17.83 -10.71
N GLU A 64 1.57 17.74 -12.04
CA GLU A 64 2.73 17.72 -12.95
C GLU A 64 3.69 18.90 -12.75
N ASP A 65 3.16 20.10 -12.52
CA ASP A 65 3.96 21.30 -12.27
C ASP A 65 4.84 21.19 -11.01
N LEU A 66 4.32 20.58 -9.94
CA LEU A 66 5.06 20.33 -8.72
C LEU A 66 6.00 19.13 -8.88
N GLN A 67 5.59 18.08 -9.60
CA GLN A 67 6.46 16.94 -9.90
C GLN A 67 7.73 17.37 -10.65
N GLU A 68 7.60 18.29 -11.62
CA GLU A 68 8.72 18.82 -12.39
C GLU A 68 9.71 19.57 -11.49
N ILE A 69 9.22 20.45 -10.61
CA ILE A 69 10.05 21.19 -9.66
C ILE A 69 10.77 20.28 -8.67
N LEU A 70 10.07 19.25 -8.17
CA LEU A 70 10.64 18.27 -7.23
C LEU A 70 11.56 17.26 -7.90
N GLY A 71 11.59 17.21 -9.24
CA GLY A 71 12.36 16.24 -10.00
C GLY A 71 11.90 14.80 -9.78
N VAL A 72 10.60 14.57 -9.55
CA VAL A 72 10.03 13.23 -9.34
C VAL A 72 10.38 12.34 -10.53
N ASP A 73 10.77 11.09 -10.30
CA ASP A 73 11.17 10.13 -11.34
C ASP A 73 10.21 8.93 -11.46
N VAL A 74 9.46 8.67 -10.39
CA VAL A 74 8.59 7.52 -10.23
C VAL A 74 7.13 7.94 -10.37
N SER A 75 6.32 7.15 -11.08
CA SER A 75 4.87 7.37 -11.21
C SER A 75 4.09 6.13 -10.78
N PRO A 76 2.94 6.31 -10.09
CA PRO A 76 2.05 5.21 -9.76
C PRO A 76 1.19 4.81 -10.97
N ALA A 77 0.90 3.51 -11.09
CA ALA A 77 -0.11 2.97 -12.00
C ALA A 77 -1.03 1.98 -11.28
N ASN A 78 -1.69 2.44 -10.21
CA ASN A 78 -2.56 1.60 -9.39
C ASN A 78 -3.98 1.47 -9.98
N GLY A 79 -4.76 0.54 -9.43
CA GLY A 79 -6.19 0.40 -9.71
C GLY A 79 -6.99 1.69 -9.41
N PRO A 80 -8.28 1.73 -9.78
CA PRO A 80 -9.14 2.90 -9.58
C PRO A 80 -9.60 3.07 -8.12
N ASN A 81 -9.60 2.00 -7.33
CA ASN A 81 -10.17 1.98 -5.98
C ASN A 81 -9.19 2.55 -4.94
N THR A 82 -9.76 3.20 -3.93
CA THR A 82 -9.08 3.65 -2.73
C THR A 82 -8.91 2.52 -1.72
N PHE A 83 -8.17 2.78 -0.65
CA PHE A 83 -8.02 1.89 0.50
C PHE A 83 -9.34 1.49 1.17
N PHE A 84 -10.40 2.27 0.96
CA PHE A 84 -11.74 2.04 1.50
C PHE A 84 -12.71 1.46 0.47
N GLY A 85 -12.24 1.06 -0.71
CA GLY A 85 -13.02 0.27 -1.69
C GLY A 85 -13.81 1.08 -2.71
N PHE A 86 -13.98 2.40 -2.53
CA PHE A 86 -14.62 3.28 -3.53
C PHE A 86 -13.61 3.88 -4.52
N GLU A 87 -14.07 4.30 -5.70
CA GLU A 87 -13.23 4.79 -6.79
C GLU A 87 -12.75 6.24 -6.63
N ASN A 88 -11.52 6.53 -7.08
CA ASN A 88 -10.96 7.88 -7.21
C ASN A 88 -11.54 8.65 -8.41
N LYS A 89 -12.83 9.01 -8.34
CA LYS A 89 -13.56 9.79 -9.36
C LYS A 89 -14.55 10.77 -8.73
N ASP A 90 -15.23 11.53 -9.58
CA ASP A 90 -16.37 12.38 -9.20
C ASP A 90 -16.08 13.32 -8.01
N TRP A 91 -14.91 13.96 -8.06
CA TRP A 91 -14.33 14.75 -6.99
C TRP A 91 -15.30 15.79 -6.41
N LYS A 92 -15.42 15.82 -5.08
CA LYS A 92 -16.21 16.81 -4.33
C LYS A 92 -15.35 17.55 -3.31
N LYS A 93 -15.78 18.75 -2.95
CA LYS A 93 -15.11 19.55 -1.92
C LYS A 93 -15.35 18.95 -0.54
N TRP A 94 -14.31 18.95 0.28
CA TRP A 94 -14.40 18.64 1.70
C TRP A 94 -13.54 19.62 2.49
N PHE A 95 -14.05 20.08 3.63
CA PHE A 95 -13.31 20.94 4.54
C PHE A 95 -12.78 20.06 5.68
N THR A 96 -11.46 19.96 5.76
CA THR A 96 -10.78 19.02 6.65
C THR A 96 -10.81 19.51 8.11
N PRO A 97 -10.69 18.60 9.10
CA PRO A 97 -10.62 18.99 10.51
C PRO A 97 -9.45 19.91 10.85
N TRP A 98 -8.35 19.87 10.08
CA TRP A 98 -7.19 20.75 10.25
C TRP A 98 -7.31 22.11 9.51
N GLY A 99 -8.47 22.41 8.91
CA GLY A 99 -8.76 23.74 8.36
C GLY A 99 -8.32 23.97 6.91
N GLN A 100 -8.16 22.91 6.13
CA GLN A 100 -7.80 22.97 4.70
C GLN A 100 -9.00 22.59 3.80
N ASP A 101 -9.20 23.36 2.73
CA ASP A 101 -10.07 22.97 1.61
C ASP A 101 -9.36 21.96 0.70
N VAL A 102 -9.98 20.79 0.51
CA VAL A 102 -9.47 19.71 -0.34
C VAL A 102 -10.55 19.19 -1.28
N LEU A 103 -10.13 18.38 -2.26
CA LEU A 103 -11.02 17.55 -3.05
C LEU A 103 -10.89 16.09 -2.61
N VAL A 104 -12.01 15.41 -2.45
CA VAL A 104 -12.09 13.98 -2.12
C VAL A 104 -12.93 13.26 -3.17
N PRO A 105 -12.80 11.93 -3.32
CA PRO A 105 -13.64 11.17 -4.25
C PRO A 105 -15.14 11.34 -3.96
N GLY A 106 -15.98 11.19 -4.99
CA GLY A 106 -17.42 11.41 -4.88
C GLY A 106 -18.08 10.53 -3.81
N GLU A 107 -17.60 9.31 -3.67
CA GLU A 107 -18.06 8.31 -2.68
C GLU A 107 -17.30 8.37 -1.35
N PHE A 108 -16.42 9.36 -1.14
CA PHE A 108 -15.89 9.68 0.19
C PHE A 108 -17.03 10.21 1.08
N ASN A 109 -17.79 9.31 1.68
CA ASN A 109 -18.92 9.63 2.52
C ASN A 109 -18.50 9.52 3.98
N VAL A 110 -18.66 10.62 4.71
CA VAL A 110 -18.25 10.69 6.12
C VAL A 110 -19.37 11.18 7.02
N THR A 111 -19.32 10.77 8.27
CA THR A 111 -20.12 11.33 9.35
C THR A 111 -19.22 11.92 10.43
N THR A 112 -19.76 12.81 11.26
CA THR A 112 -19.00 13.44 12.33
C THR A 112 -19.70 13.23 13.66
N SER A 113 -18.96 12.78 14.67
CA SER A 113 -19.47 12.61 16.03
C SER A 113 -19.68 13.93 16.75
N THR A 114 -20.37 13.90 17.89
CA THR A 114 -20.46 15.05 18.81
C THR A 114 -19.11 15.49 19.38
N LYS A 115 -18.09 14.63 19.36
CA LYS A 115 -16.72 14.95 19.78
C LYS A 115 -15.84 15.49 18.65
N GLY A 116 -16.36 15.56 17.42
CA GLY A 116 -15.63 16.03 16.24
C GLY A 116 -14.89 14.94 15.46
N ASP A 117 -14.88 13.69 15.93
CA ASP A 117 -14.29 12.58 15.18
C ASP A 117 -15.04 12.36 13.87
N THR A 118 -14.29 12.15 12.79
CA THR A 118 -14.81 11.85 11.45
C THR A 118 -14.76 10.35 11.19
N TYR A 119 -15.86 9.78 10.73
CA TYR A 119 -15.97 8.37 10.36
C TYR A 119 -16.10 8.22 8.86
N LEU A 120 -15.36 7.27 8.29
CA LEU A 120 -15.38 6.91 6.87
C LEU A 120 -15.89 5.48 6.71
N TYR A 121 -16.53 5.21 5.58
CA TYR A 121 -17.34 4.03 5.35
C TYR A 121 -16.84 3.20 4.16
N PRO A 122 -16.86 1.85 4.26
CA PRO A 122 -16.40 0.99 3.18
C PRO A 122 -17.29 1.18 1.94
N GLU A 123 -16.69 1.29 0.77
CA GLU A 123 -17.37 1.52 -0.52
C GLU A 123 -18.25 2.79 -0.53
N GLY A 124 -18.06 3.72 0.43
CA GLY A 124 -18.93 4.88 0.59
C GLY A 124 -20.32 4.56 1.14
N ASP A 125 -20.56 3.34 1.62
CA ASP A 125 -21.87 2.86 2.08
C ASP A 125 -22.15 3.25 3.53
N LEU A 126 -23.04 4.22 3.72
CA LEU A 126 -23.43 4.71 5.05
C LEU A 126 -24.31 3.73 5.85
N GLU A 127 -24.86 2.70 5.21
CA GLU A 127 -25.63 1.65 5.89
C GLU A 127 -24.69 0.58 6.50
N ALA A 128 -23.46 0.49 6.00
CA ALA A 128 -22.42 -0.34 6.60
C ALA A 128 -21.87 0.33 7.88
N PRO A 129 -21.35 -0.45 8.85
CA PRO A 129 -20.58 0.13 9.95
C PRO A 129 -19.34 0.85 9.42
N ALA A 130 -19.03 2.01 10.01
CA ALA A 130 -17.83 2.78 9.65
C ALA A 130 -16.57 1.91 9.75
N SER A 131 -15.66 2.06 8.78
CA SER A 131 -14.42 1.30 8.69
C SER A 131 -13.16 2.12 8.96
N GLY A 132 -13.27 3.45 8.92
CA GLY A 132 -12.20 4.36 9.27
C GLY A 132 -12.64 5.38 10.32
N ARG A 133 -11.73 5.79 11.19
CA ARG A 133 -11.94 6.88 12.16
C ARG A 133 -10.76 7.84 12.14
N MET A 134 -11.04 9.12 11.96
CA MET A 134 -10.09 10.21 12.17
C MET A 134 -10.53 10.97 13.43
N PRO A 135 -9.69 11.05 14.48
CA PRO A 135 -9.97 11.89 15.64
C PRO A 135 -10.17 13.36 15.24
N ALA A 136 -10.91 14.13 16.04
CA ALA A 136 -11.17 15.56 15.76
C ALA A 136 -9.91 16.41 15.50
N SER A 137 -8.78 16.06 16.13
CA SER A 137 -7.47 16.70 15.94
C SER A 137 -6.52 15.90 15.05
N GLY A 138 -7.04 14.88 14.36
CA GLY A 138 -6.28 13.94 13.53
C GLY A 138 -5.99 14.48 12.13
N TYR A 139 -5.05 13.82 11.46
CA TYR A 139 -4.62 14.11 10.08
C TYR A 139 -4.69 12.86 9.18
N PHE A 140 -5.10 11.72 9.74
CA PHE A 140 -5.24 10.44 9.05
C PHE A 140 -6.35 9.63 9.70
N PHE A 141 -6.81 8.58 9.01
CA PHE A 141 -7.79 7.63 9.53
C PHE A 141 -7.08 6.40 10.10
N ASP A 142 -7.53 5.97 11.27
CA ASP A 142 -7.25 4.63 11.80
C ASP A 142 -8.32 3.66 11.29
N ALA A 143 -7.94 2.41 11.04
CA ALA A 143 -8.90 1.35 10.72
C ALA A 143 -9.71 0.98 11.97
N ILE A 144 -11.02 0.85 11.81
CA ILE A 144 -11.90 0.33 12.86
C ILE A 144 -11.96 -1.19 12.72
N VAL A 145 -11.52 -1.95 13.72
CA VAL A 145 -11.66 -3.40 13.73
C VAL A 145 -13.14 -3.78 13.78
N ARG A 146 -13.58 -4.59 12.82
CA ARG A 146 -14.98 -5.08 12.69
C ARG A 146 -15.05 -6.61 12.70
N GLN A 147 -14.06 -7.27 13.31
CA GLN A 147 -13.99 -8.72 13.40
C GLN A 147 -15.20 -9.28 14.17
N PRO A 148 -15.94 -10.25 13.62
CA PRO A 148 -16.90 -11.03 14.38
C PRO A 148 -16.20 -11.87 15.46
N PRO A 149 -16.93 -12.39 16.47
CA PRO A 149 -16.38 -13.38 17.38
C PRO A 149 -15.82 -14.57 16.61
N LEU A 150 -14.59 -14.97 16.95
CA LEU A 150 -13.99 -16.19 16.41
C LEU A 150 -14.64 -17.43 17.05
N PRO A 151 -14.59 -18.60 16.38
CA PRO A 151 -14.97 -19.87 16.99
C PRO A 151 -14.22 -20.12 18.30
N ALA A 152 -14.85 -20.85 19.23
CA ALA A 152 -14.25 -21.18 20.51
C ALA A 152 -13.13 -22.24 20.41
N ASP A 153 -13.19 -23.07 19.36
CA ASP A 153 -12.17 -24.08 19.04
C ASP A 153 -11.43 -23.66 17.76
N ASP A 154 -10.10 -23.70 17.80
CA ASP A 154 -9.24 -23.39 16.65
C ASP A 154 -9.48 -24.34 15.47
N ALA A 155 -9.96 -25.58 15.72
CA ALA A 155 -10.32 -26.54 14.68
C ALA A 155 -11.48 -26.07 13.78
N ASP A 156 -12.30 -25.12 14.27
CA ASP A 156 -13.43 -24.56 13.54
C ASP A 156 -13.05 -23.29 12.72
N LEU A 157 -11.81 -22.81 12.82
CA LEU A 157 -11.32 -21.70 12.01
C LEU A 157 -11.22 -22.11 10.53
N LYS A 158 -11.71 -21.22 9.66
CA LYS A 158 -11.73 -21.44 8.21
C LYS A 158 -10.79 -20.46 7.51
N VAL A 159 -9.90 -20.99 6.69
CA VAL A 159 -8.97 -20.19 5.89
C VAL A 159 -9.75 -19.28 4.94
N GLU A 160 -10.87 -19.78 4.41
CA GLU A 160 -11.75 -19.09 3.45
C GLU A 160 -12.31 -17.77 3.99
N ASP A 161 -12.52 -17.66 5.31
CA ASP A 161 -13.03 -16.44 5.92
C ASP A 161 -12.00 -15.28 5.84
N ASN A 162 -10.71 -15.59 5.70
CA ASN A 162 -9.61 -14.64 5.49
C ASN A 162 -9.29 -14.40 4.01
N LEU A 163 -10.08 -14.95 3.09
CA LEU A 163 -9.82 -14.91 1.64
C LEU A 163 -10.91 -14.18 0.84
N GLU A 164 -11.95 -13.64 1.47
CA GLU A 164 -13.13 -13.05 0.80
C GLU A 164 -12.76 -11.95 -0.21
N GLU A 165 -11.72 -11.18 0.06
CA GLU A 165 -11.25 -10.09 -0.80
C GLU A 165 -10.25 -10.54 -1.89
N PHE A 166 -9.74 -11.76 -1.79
CA PHE A 166 -8.76 -12.29 -2.72
C PHE A 166 -9.50 -12.96 -3.87
N VAL A 167 -9.67 -12.23 -4.96
CA VAL A 167 -10.38 -12.69 -6.15
C VAL A 167 -9.56 -12.46 -7.41
N PRO A 168 -9.86 -13.18 -8.51
CA PRO A 168 -9.29 -12.85 -9.81
C PRO A 168 -9.56 -11.39 -10.17
N ILE A 169 -8.54 -10.67 -10.65
CA ILE A 169 -8.70 -9.28 -11.07
C ILE A 169 -9.54 -9.19 -12.35
N GLU A 170 -10.48 -8.25 -12.38
CA GLU A 170 -11.34 -8.00 -13.53
C GLU A 170 -10.56 -7.42 -14.71
N ASP A 171 -10.99 -7.72 -15.95
CA ASP A 171 -10.38 -7.20 -17.18
C ASP A 171 -10.39 -5.66 -17.23
N SER A 172 -11.45 -5.04 -16.69
CA SER A 172 -11.58 -3.59 -16.63
C SER A 172 -10.50 -2.94 -15.76
N ILE A 173 -10.13 -3.57 -14.64
CA ILE A 173 -9.07 -3.11 -13.75
C ILE A 173 -7.72 -3.22 -14.45
N VAL A 174 -7.46 -4.35 -15.13
CA VAL A 174 -6.24 -4.55 -15.91
C VAL A 174 -6.12 -3.51 -17.03
N ALA A 175 -7.21 -3.23 -17.74
CA ALA A 175 -7.24 -2.20 -18.78
C ALA A 175 -6.98 -0.80 -18.22
N ALA A 176 -7.56 -0.46 -17.07
CA ALA A 176 -7.33 0.82 -16.41
C ALA A 176 -5.87 0.99 -15.95
N VAL A 177 -5.28 -0.05 -15.35
CA VAL A 177 -3.86 -0.07 -14.97
C VAL A 177 -2.97 0.06 -16.21
N LYS A 178 -3.23 -0.73 -17.26
CA LYS A 178 -2.48 -0.67 -18.52
C LYS A 178 -2.48 0.75 -19.11
N GLY A 179 -3.63 1.40 -19.18
CA GLY A 179 -3.72 2.77 -19.70
C GLY A 179 -2.86 3.77 -18.92
N LYS A 180 -2.79 3.63 -17.58
CA LYS A 180 -1.90 4.44 -16.74
C LYS A 180 -0.43 4.09 -16.98
N VAL A 181 -0.09 2.81 -17.03
CA VAL A 181 1.28 2.34 -17.33
C VAL A 181 1.76 2.90 -18.67
N GLU A 182 0.98 2.77 -19.73
CA GLU A 182 1.35 3.26 -21.07
C GLU A 182 1.55 4.78 -21.09
N LYS A 183 0.66 5.53 -20.42
CA LYS A 183 0.76 6.99 -20.31
C LYS A 183 2.05 7.41 -19.60
N GLU A 184 2.33 6.85 -18.43
CA GLU A 184 3.47 7.28 -17.61
C GLU A 184 4.80 6.76 -18.18
N TYR A 185 4.80 5.55 -18.77
CA TYR A 185 5.96 5.00 -19.46
C TYR A 185 6.36 5.86 -20.69
N ALA A 186 5.38 6.41 -21.42
CA ALA A 186 5.63 7.31 -22.54
C ALA A 186 6.23 8.66 -22.13
N ARG A 187 6.15 9.02 -20.84
CA ARG A 187 6.79 10.20 -20.24
C ARG A 187 8.16 9.87 -19.63
N ASP A 188 8.71 8.71 -19.98
CA ASP A 188 9.96 8.17 -19.43
C ASP A 188 10.01 8.09 -17.89
N ARG A 189 8.85 7.89 -17.24
CA ARG A 189 8.77 7.65 -15.79
C ARG A 189 9.07 6.19 -15.47
N PHE A 190 9.66 5.95 -14.31
CA PHE A 190 9.72 4.60 -13.73
C PHE A 190 8.35 4.28 -13.11
N VAL A 191 7.66 3.28 -13.64
CA VAL A 191 6.28 2.99 -13.22
C VAL A 191 6.26 1.94 -12.12
N ILE A 192 5.63 2.26 -10.99
CA ILE A 192 5.33 1.31 -9.93
C ILE A 192 3.83 1.05 -9.88
N THR A 193 3.43 -0.21 -9.68
CA THR A 193 2.02 -0.58 -9.54
C THR A 193 1.79 -1.45 -8.31
N ASN A 194 0.53 -1.50 -7.87
CA ASN A 194 -0.02 -2.45 -6.94
C ASN A 194 -1.45 -2.78 -7.39
N ILE A 195 -1.77 -4.07 -7.46
CA ILE A 195 -3.09 -4.58 -7.84
C ILE A 195 -3.79 -5.29 -6.68
N GLY A 196 -3.32 -5.10 -5.45
CA GLY A 196 -3.78 -5.82 -4.26
C GLY A 196 -3.36 -7.29 -4.23
N GLY A 197 -3.88 -8.03 -3.25
CA GLY A 197 -3.76 -9.48 -3.16
C GLY A 197 -2.38 -10.06 -2.81
N THR A 198 -1.36 -9.22 -2.68
CA THR A 198 0.05 -9.63 -2.49
C THR A 198 0.64 -9.22 -1.13
N GLY A 199 -0.09 -8.39 -0.36
CA GLY A 199 0.31 -7.88 0.94
C GLY A 199 0.14 -8.88 2.08
N LEU A 200 0.97 -9.93 2.11
CA LEU A 200 0.87 -11.02 3.09
C LEU A 200 0.99 -10.51 4.53
N GLY A 201 -0.15 -10.51 5.24
CA GLY A 201 -0.25 -10.11 6.64
C GLY A 201 0.01 -8.63 6.91
N ASP A 202 -0.27 -7.78 5.92
CA ASP A 202 -0.13 -6.33 6.03
C ASP A 202 -1.15 -5.79 7.03
N ILE A 203 -0.66 -5.21 8.12
CA ILE A 203 -1.51 -4.87 9.26
C ILE A 203 -2.49 -3.74 8.97
N ALA A 204 -2.21 -2.90 7.97
CA ALA A 204 -3.14 -1.88 7.52
C ALA A 204 -4.32 -2.50 6.73
N LEU A 205 -4.08 -3.65 6.08
CA LEU A 205 -5.07 -4.38 5.28
C LEU A 205 -5.83 -5.45 6.09
N VAL A 206 -5.23 -5.99 7.17
CA VAL A 206 -5.84 -7.03 8.02
C VAL A 206 -7.26 -6.65 8.48
N PRO A 207 -7.54 -5.42 8.97
CA PRO A 207 -8.91 -5.02 9.33
C PRO A 207 -9.90 -4.93 8.16
N ALA A 208 -9.44 -5.06 6.92
CA ALA A 208 -10.20 -4.96 5.68
C ALA A 208 -11.12 -3.72 5.63
N PRO A 209 -10.56 -2.49 5.64
CA PRO A 209 -11.36 -1.26 5.68
C PRO A 209 -12.21 -1.04 4.42
N PHE A 210 -11.90 -1.73 3.33
CA PHE A 210 -12.65 -1.76 2.09
C PHE A 210 -13.85 -2.72 2.10
N MET A 211 -14.01 -3.58 3.12
CA MET A 211 -15.13 -4.52 3.23
C MET A 211 -16.19 -4.05 4.23
N LYS A 212 -17.48 -4.27 3.89
CA LYS A 212 -18.61 -3.95 4.78
C LYS A 212 -18.64 -4.81 6.04
N HIS A 213 -18.46 -6.12 5.87
CA HIS A 213 -18.57 -7.11 6.96
C HIS A 213 -17.48 -8.20 6.83
N PRO A 214 -16.22 -7.88 7.13
CA PRO A 214 -15.11 -8.82 6.94
C PRO A 214 -15.21 -10.00 7.93
N LYS A 215 -14.96 -11.23 7.47
CA LYS A 215 -14.88 -12.43 8.32
C LYS A 215 -13.44 -12.82 8.63
N GLY A 216 -13.25 -13.84 9.47
CA GLY A 216 -11.93 -14.38 9.80
C GLY A 216 -11.16 -13.49 10.78
N ILE A 217 -9.84 -13.65 10.81
CA ILE A 217 -8.97 -12.87 11.70
C ILE A 217 -8.71 -11.49 11.08
N ARG A 218 -9.27 -10.44 11.68
CA ARG A 218 -9.26 -9.04 11.24
C ARG A 218 -8.85 -8.07 12.35
N ASP A 219 -8.78 -8.54 13.59
CA ASP A 219 -8.21 -7.77 14.69
C ASP A 219 -6.67 -7.82 14.63
N ILE A 220 -6.05 -6.66 14.79
CA ILE A 220 -4.59 -6.48 14.71
C ILE A 220 -3.86 -7.30 15.80
N THR A 221 -4.39 -7.27 17.02
CA THR A 221 -3.80 -8.01 18.14
C THR A 221 -3.94 -9.50 17.91
N GLU A 222 -5.15 -9.96 17.54
CA GLU A 222 -5.42 -11.37 17.25
C GLU A 222 -4.59 -11.89 16.07
N TRP A 223 -4.34 -11.05 15.06
CA TRP A 223 -3.46 -11.38 13.95
C TRP A 223 -2.05 -11.69 14.44
N TYR A 224 -1.43 -10.79 15.21
CA TYR A 224 -0.09 -11.03 15.76
C TYR A 224 -0.06 -12.25 16.70
N VAL A 225 -1.07 -12.43 17.55
CA VAL A 225 -1.21 -13.63 18.39
C VAL A 225 -1.27 -14.89 17.52
N SER A 226 -2.01 -14.86 16.42
CA SER A 226 -2.16 -15.99 15.51
C SER A 226 -0.88 -16.31 14.74
N THR A 227 -0.02 -15.33 14.42
CA THR A 227 1.30 -15.62 13.84
C THR A 227 2.19 -16.47 14.76
N ALA A 228 1.99 -16.37 16.08
CA ALA A 228 2.76 -17.12 17.07
C ALA A 228 2.08 -18.43 17.47
N LEU A 229 0.77 -18.43 17.70
CA LEU A 229 0.02 -19.59 18.19
C LEU A 229 -0.50 -20.50 17.07
N ARG A 230 -0.77 -19.94 15.89
CA ARG A 230 -1.40 -20.64 14.75
C ARG A 230 -0.60 -20.49 13.44
N PRO A 231 0.74 -20.67 13.44
CA PRO A 231 1.56 -20.40 12.26
C PRO A 231 1.17 -21.27 11.05
N GLU A 232 0.74 -22.51 11.26
CA GLU A 232 0.29 -23.38 10.16
C GLU A 232 -1.00 -22.86 9.50
N PHE A 233 -1.94 -22.33 10.29
CA PHE A 233 -3.18 -21.74 9.78
C PHE A 233 -2.88 -20.47 8.98
N VAL A 234 -2.06 -19.57 9.53
CA VAL A 234 -1.63 -18.34 8.84
C VAL A 234 -0.85 -18.67 7.57
N SER A 235 0.02 -19.67 7.60
CA SER A 235 0.75 -20.14 6.43
C SER A 235 -0.18 -20.64 5.32
N LYS A 236 -1.28 -21.33 5.66
CA LYS A 236 -2.30 -21.74 4.68
C LYS A 236 -3.01 -20.54 4.07
N ILE A 237 -3.31 -19.50 4.86
CA ILE A 237 -3.86 -18.25 4.31
C ILE A 237 -2.91 -17.68 3.26
N PHE A 238 -1.62 -17.52 3.57
CA PHE A 238 -0.64 -16.98 2.64
C PHE A 238 -0.48 -17.85 1.38
N GLU A 239 -0.50 -19.16 1.52
CA GLU A 239 -0.45 -20.08 0.38
C GLU A 239 -1.61 -19.84 -0.59
N ARG A 240 -2.85 -19.77 -0.07
CA ARG A 240 -4.03 -19.52 -0.89
C ARG A 240 -4.05 -18.10 -1.49
N GLN A 241 -3.56 -17.10 -0.75
CA GLN A 241 -3.40 -15.74 -1.29
C GLN A 241 -2.44 -15.73 -2.49
N ILE A 242 -1.30 -16.44 -2.40
CA ILE A 242 -0.33 -16.55 -3.50
C ILE A 242 -0.91 -17.30 -4.69
N GLU A 243 -1.65 -18.39 -4.46
CA GLU A 243 -2.33 -19.14 -5.54
C GLU A 243 -3.28 -18.28 -6.36
N ILE A 244 -3.92 -17.28 -5.74
CA ILE A 244 -4.81 -16.32 -6.41
C ILE A 244 -4.01 -15.17 -7.01
N ALA A 245 -2.96 -14.71 -6.33
CA ALA A 245 -2.14 -13.59 -6.77
C ALA A 245 -1.35 -13.90 -8.05
N ILE A 246 -0.79 -15.10 -8.20
CA ILE A 246 0.03 -15.46 -9.37
C ILE A 246 -0.74 -15.30 -10.70
N PRO A 247 -1.95 -15.88 -10.88
CA PRO A 247 -2.74 -15.65 -12.09
C PRO A 247 -3.07 -14.17 -12.35
N ASN A 248 -3.27 -13.38 -11.29
CA ASN A 248 -3.49 -11.94 -11.41
C ASN A 248 -2.24 -11.22 -11.93
N LEU A 249 -1.06 -11.61 -11.46
CA LEU A 249 0.21 -11.09 -11.95
C LEU A 249 0.52 -11.53 -13.38
N GLU A 250 0.21 -12.78 -13.75
CA GLU A 250 0.30 -13.29 -15.13
C GLU A 250 -0.53 -12.43 -16.08
N LYS A 251 -1.77 -12.16 -15.70
CA LYS A 251 -2.71 -11.35 -16.47
C LYS A 251 -2.22 -9.91 -16.62
N LEU A 252 -1.71 -9.30 -15.54
CA LEU A 252 -1.12 -7.97 -15.58
C LEU A 252 0.12 -7.92 -16.47
N ASN A 253 0.99 -8.92 -16.38
CA ASN A 253 2.20 -9.04 -17.20
C ASN A 253 1.86 -9.17 -18.68
N GLY A 254 0.86 -10.01 -19.04
CA GLY A 254 0.38 -10.12 -20.41
C GLY A 254 -0.14 -8.80 -20.99
N ALA A 255 -0.68 -7.91 -20.14
CA ALA A 255 -1.23 -6.62 -20.56
C ALA A 255 -0.18 -5.49 -20.64
N CYS A 256 0.74 -5.42 -19.68
CA CYS A 256 1.65 -4.30 -19.50
C CYS A 256 3.10 -4.61 -19.94
N GLY A 257 3.51 -5.88 -19.85
CA GLY A 257 4.85 -6.34 -20.18
C GLY A 257 5.94 -5.66 -19.35
N ASP A 258 7.04 -5.34 -20.02
CA ASP A 258 8.25 -4.70 -19.47
C ASP A 258 8.08 -3.22 -19.07
N LYS A 259 6.90 -2.63 -19.29
CA LYS A 259 6.64 -1.21 -18.97
C LYS A 259 6.43 -0.94 -17.49
N ILE A 260 6.15 -1.98 -16.70
CA ILE A 260 6.15 -1.88 -15.23
C ILE A 260 7.60 -2.02 -14.77
N GLY A 261 8.10 -1.01 -14.05
CA GLY A 261 9.45 -1.02 -13.49
C GLY A 261 9.53 -1.81 -12.19
N ALA A 262 8.55 -1.62 -11.30
CA ALA A 262 8.43 -2.40 -10.07
C ALA A 262 6.97 -2.66 -9.68
N ILE A 263 6.77 -3.68 -8.85
CA ILE A 263 5.51 -3.96 -8.20
C ILE A 263 5.67 -3.86 -6.68
N PHE A 264 4.77 -3.11 -6.05
CA PHE A 264 4.69 -3.05 -4.60
C PHE A 264 4.00 -4.30 -4.09
N ILE A 265 4.76 -5.17 -3.41
CA ILE A 265 4.29 -6.48 -2.96
C ILE A 265 3.57 -6.36 -1.64
N CYS A 266 4.15 -5.69 -0.65
CA CYS A 266 3.66 -5.84 0.73
C CYS A 266 4.13 -4.71 1.66
N GLY A 267 3.20 -4.17 2.46
CA GLY A 267 3.45 -3.17 3.50
C GLY A 267 3.57 -3.71 4.92
N THR A 268 3.65 -5.03 5.13
CA THR A 268 3.79 -5.62 6.49
C THR A 268 5.02 -5.09 7.23
N ASP A 269 4.78 -4.40 8.33
CA ASP A 269 5.83 -3.94 9.21
C ASP A 269 6.40 -5.07 10.06
N PHE A 270 7.73 -5.13 10.12
CA PHE A 270 8.48 -6.05 10.95
C PHE A 270 9.25 -5.32 12.06
N GLY A 271 9.35 -3.99 11.99
CA GLY A 271 10.04 -3.15 12.97
C GLY A 271 9.08 -2.33 13.83
N THR A 272 9.55 -2.02 15.03
CA THR A 272 9.03 -1.00 15.94
C THR A 272 10.08 0.10 16.08
N GLN A 273 9.85 1.13 16.90
CA GLN A 273 10.85 2.19 17.08
C GLN A 273 12.22 1.67 17.55
N ASP A 274 12.23 0.68 18.46
CA ASP A 274 13.44 0.25 19.18
C ASP A 274 13.76 -1.25 19.04
N SER A 275 12.91 -2.02 18.34
CA SER A 275 12.99 -3.49 18.21
C SER A 275 12.15 -3.99 17.02
N THR A 276 11.89 -5.29 16.94
CA THR A 276 11.07 -5.95 15.91
C THR A 276 9.73 -6.47 16.45
N PHE A 277 8.73 -6.64 15.57
CA PHE A 277 7.43 -7.23 15.90
C PHE A 277 7.48 -8.76 16.11
N CYS A 278 8.40 -9.43 15.43
CA CYS A 278 8.65 -10.86 15.60
C CYS A 278 10.16 -11.16 15.56
N SER A 279 10.54 -12.40 15.84
CA SER A 279 11.93 -12.82 15.73
C SER A 279 12.31 -13.11 14.27
N PRO A 280 13.60 -13.02 13.91
CA PRO A 280 14.12 -13.53 12.62
C PRO A 280 13.70 -14.97 12.32
N ASP A 281 13.61 -15.83 13.33
CA ASP A 281 13.17 -17.22 13.17
C ASP A 281 11.68 -17.31 12.84
N THR A 282 10.83 -16.48 13.46
CA THR A 282 9.40 -16.39 13.08
C THR A 282 9.25 -15.95 11.63
N TYR A 283 10.00 -14.92 11.19
CA TYR A 283 10.01 -14.51 9.79
C TYR A 283 10.41 -15.66 8.87
N LYS A 284 11.50 -16.34 9.19
CA LYS A 284 12.04 -17.44 8.37
C LYS A 284 11.06 -18.61 8.26
N ASN A 285 10.37 -18.93 9.34
CA ASN A 285 9.47 -20.09 9.39
C ASN A 285 8.07 -19.79 8.84
N LEU A 286 7.61 -18.53 8.92
CA LEU A 286 6.24 -18.18 8.52
C LEU A 286 6.15 -17.36 7.23
N TYR A 287 7.08 -16.46 6.95
CA TYR A 287 6.95 -15.49 5.85
C TYR A 287 7.88 -15.78 4.68
N HIS A 288 9.13 -16.16 4.98
CA HIS A 288 10.22 -16.24 3.99
C HIS A 288 9.87 -17.09 2.77
N ALA A 289 9.38 -18.31 2.98
CA ALA A 289 9.07 -19.22 1.88
C ALA A 289 7.97 -18.67 0.94
N HIS A 290 6.99 -17.95 1.50
CA HIS A 290 5.88 -17.36 0.76
C HIS A 290 6.33 -16.14 -0.04
N TYR A 291 7.08 -15.21 0.58
CA TYR A 291 7.66 -14.09 -0.15
C TYR A 291 8.62 -14.55 -1.25
N LYS A 292 9.48 -15.54 -0.93
CA LYS A 292 10.40 -16.10 -1.92
C LYS A 292 9.66 -16.71 -3.11
N LYS A 293 8.61 -17.49 -2.87
CA LYS A 293 7.77 -18.06 -3.95
C LYS A 293 7.20 -16.98 -4.86
N LEU A 294 6.67 -15.89 -4.28
CA LEU A 294 6.09 -14.80 -5.04
C LEU A 294 7.15 -14.01 -5.82
N ASN A 295 8.25 -13.62 -5.18
CA ASN A 295 9.33 -12.86 -5.81
C ASN A 295 10.05 -13.69 -6.89
N ASP A 296 10.34 -14.97 -6.63
CA ASP A 296 10.96 -15.88 -7.62
C ASP A 296 10.06 -16.01 -8.86
N TRP A 297 8.74 -16.09 -8.68
CA TRP A 297 7.80 -16.11 -9.80
C TRP A 297 7.89 -14.80 -10.60
N ILE A 298 7.89 -13.64 -9.94
CA ILE A 298 8.00 -12.33 -10.62
C ILE A 298 9.30 -12.26 -11.41
N HIS A 299 10.44 -12.52 -10.78
CA HIS A 299 11.75 -12.42 -11.43
C HIS A 299 11.96 -13.42 -12.56
N THR A 300 11.30 -14.58 -12.50
CA THR A 300 11.37 -15.59 -13.57
C THR A 300 10.52 -15.21 -14.78
N ASN A 301 9.38 -14.54 -14.56
CA ASN A 301 8.36 -14.34 -15.60
C ASN A 301 8.29 -12.90 -16.12
N THR A 302 8.93 -11.94 -15.45
CA THR A 302 8.86 -10.52 -15.78
C THR A 302 10.24 -9.85 -15.62
N SER A 303 10.36 -8.61 -16.11
CA SER A 303 11.51 -7.74 -15.83
C SER A 303 11.34 -6.89 -14.57
N TRP A 304 10.25 -7.10 -13.83
CA TRP A 304 9.83 -6.19 -12.77
C TRP A 304 10.70 -6.36 -11.52
N LYS A 305 10.93 -5.25 -10.85
CA LYS A 305 11.49 -5.22 -9.50
C LYS A 305 10.40 -5.42 -8.46
N THR A 306 10.76 -5.96 -7.30
CA THR A 306 9.84 -6.19 -6.19
C THR A 306 10.10 -5.18 -5.07
N PHE A 307 9.05 -4.53 -4.60
CA PHE A 307 9.12 -3.49 -3.59
C PHE A 307 8.45 -3.96 -2.30
N LYS A 308 9.17 -3.85 -1.19
CA LYS A 308 8.69 -4.14 0.17
C LYS A 308 8.68 -2.86 0.99
N HIS A 309 7.59 -2.64 1.71
CA HIS A 309 7.55 -1.65 2.77
C HIS A 309 7.65 -2.28 4.16
N SER A 310 8.46 -1.72 5.07
CA SER A 310 8.53 -2.12 6.47
C SER A 310 9.11 -0.99 7.32
N CYS A 311 8.29 -0.41 8.20
CA CYS A 311 8.70 0.59 9.18
C CYS A 311 9.51 -0.01 10.33
N GLY A 312 10.14 0.89 11.09
CA GLY A 312 10.84 0.61 12.34
C GLY A 312 12.25 0.05 12.18
N SER A 313 12.77 -0.49 13.28
CA SER A 313 14.09 -1.10 13.39
C SER A 313 14.07 -2.49 12.77
N ILE A 314 14.61 -2.63 11.56
CA ILE A 314 14.67 -3.89 10.82
C ILE A 314 16.07 -4.38 10.40
N PRO A 315 17.22 -3.96 11.00
CA PRO A 315 18.54 -4.36 10.50
C PRO A 315 18.73 -5.89 10.51
N THR A 316 18.09 -6.59 11.45
CA THR A 316 18.12 -8.07 11.53
C THR A 316 17.32 -8.76 10.43
N PHE A 317 16.38 -8.06 9.77
CA PHE A 317 15.58 -8.60 8.67
C PHE A 317 16.13 -8.24 7.30
N ILE A 318 16.98 -7.22 7.16
CA ILE A 318 17.53 -6.83 5.85
C ILE A 318 18.13 -8.05 5.09
N PRO A 319 19.00 -8.90 5.69
CA PRO A 319 19.51 -10.08 5.00
C PRO A 319 18.42 -11.08 4.61
N LEU A 320 17.37 -11.22 5.42
CA LEU A 320 16.26 -12.14 5.16
C LEU A 320 15.34 -11.63 4.05
N LEU A 321 15.11 -10.32 3.97
CA LEU A 321 14.34 -9.69 2.91
C LEU A 321 15.07 -9.81 1.56
N ILE A 322 16.40 -9.63 1.56
CA ILE A 322 17.25 -9.88 0.38
C ILE A 322 17.15 -11.35 -0.04
N ASP A 323 17.27 -12.29 0.90
CA ASP A 323 17.17 -13.73 0.63
C ASP A 323 15.77 -14.17 0.16
N SER A 324 14.72 -13.46 0.60
CA SER A 324 13.35 -13.60 0.07
C SER A 324 13.16 -12.98 -1.32
N GLY A 325 14.18 -12.33 -1.89
CA GLY A 325 14.16 -11.81 -3.26
C GLY A 325 13.60 -10.39 -3.42
N PHE A 326 13.53 -9.59 -2.35
CA PHE A 326 13.11 -8.19 -2.49
C PHE A 326 14.22 -7.32 -3.11
N ASP A 327 13.87 -6.50 -4.10
CA ASP A 327 14.80 -5.57 -4.76
C ASP A 327 14.83 -4.19 -4.10
N ILE A 328 13.69 -3.73 -3.56
CA ILE A 328 13.51 -2.39 -3.00
C ILE A 328 12.94 -2.50 -1.59
N ILE A 329 13.57 -1.82 -0.63
CA ILE A 329 13.08 -1.64 0.74
C ILE A 329 12.71 -0.18 0.97
N ASN A 330 11.52 0.05 1.53
CA ASN A 330 11.03 1.34 1.96
C ASN A 330 10.38 1.23 3.35
N PRO A 331 10.41 2.27 4.18
CA PRO A 331 11.46 3.27 4.25
C PRO A 331 12.75 2.63 4.80
N VAL A 332 13.87 3.34 4.64
CA VAL A 332 14.89 3.30 5.69
C VAL A 332 14.45 4.33 6.73
N GLN A 333 13.80 3.88 7.80
CA GLN A 333 13.30 4.78 8.84
C GLN A 333 14.44 5.25 9.73
N THR A 334 15.11 6.34 9.34
CA THR A 334 16.31 6.87 10.01
C THR A 334 16.11 7.29 11.48
N SER A 335 14.87 7.44 11.93
CA SER A 335 14.57 7.72 13.34
C SER A 335 14.56 6.46 14.22
N ALA A 336 14.45 5.26 13.63
CA ALA A 336 14.40 4.00 14.36
C ALA A 336 15.80 3.50 14.72
N LYS A 337 15.88 2.72 15.80
CA LYS A 337 17.16 2.21 16.31
C LYS A 337 17.92 1.39 15.26
N GLY A 338 19.18 1.73 15.01
CA GLY A 338 20.05 0.97 14.11
C GLY A 338 19.72 1.12 12.62
N MET A 339 18.96 2.15 12.25
CA MET A 339 18.60 2.51 10.88
C MET A 339 19.26 3.85 10.45
N ASP A 340 20.36 4.23 11.11
CA ASP A 340 21.11 5.46 10.83
C ASP A 340 21.61 5.50 9.37
N PRO A 341 21.61 6.68 8.71
CA PRO A 341 21.91 6.84 7.28
C PRO A 341 23.39 6.67 6.90
#